data_AF-A0A919JVF8-F1
#
_entry.id   AF-A0A919JVF8-F1
#
_cell.length_a   1.000
_cell.length_b   1.000
_cell.length_c   1.000
_cell.angle_alpha   90.00
_cell.angle_beta   90.00
_cell.angle_gamma   90.00
#
_symmetry.space_group_name_H-M   'P 1'
#
loop_
_entity.id
_entity.type
_entity.pdbx_description
1 polymer ?
#
loop_
_entity_poly.entity_id
_entity_poly.type
_entity_poly.pdbx_seq_one_letter_code
_entity_poly.pdbx_strand_id
1 'polypeptide(L)'
;MIQFWELIEESAGHRDRTDWIAWRLNSMAAPEIVGFEVGLIEARRQAETWTMYGAACRIMSGLCSMDGFWYFLPWLTGLGKSTFELVALEPDVLAEVPEVRRLAELTMDRWTDDDWPQWEDLNYAGRGAYDAVTGEDEGILDALAALGYAYPEDPEPTGERWDFDDDAEMVRRLPRLSALFPLTR
;
A
#
# COMPACT_ATOMS: atom_id res chain seq x y z
N MET A 1 -0.71 1.04 24.29
CA MET A 1 -1.15 1.64 23.02
C MET A 1 -0.82 0.65 21.94
N ILE A 2 -1.82 0.25 21.16
CA ILE A 2 -1.63 -0.67 20.04
C ILE A 2 -0.88 0.10 18.94
N GLN A 3 0.17 -0.49 18.40
CA GLN A 3 0.98 0.13 17.34
C GLN A 3 0.32 -0.07 15.96
N PHE A 4 0.56 0.84 15.02
CA PHE A 4 0.06 0.76 13.63
C PHE A 4 0.23 -0.64 13.02
N TRP A 5 1.45 -1.20 13.06
CA TRP A 5 1.74 -2.53 12.52
C TRP A 5 1.01 -3.66 13.25
N GLU A 6 0.78 -3.53 14.56
CA GLU A 6 0.02 -4.53 15.32
C GLU A 6 -1.43 -4.60 14.81
N LEU A 7 -2.09 -3.47 14.53
CA LEU A 7 -3.43 -3.45 13.93
C LEU A 7 -3.44 -4.06 12.52
N ILE A 8 -2.46 -3.70 11.68
CA ILE A 8 -2.36 -4.24 10.31
C ILE A 8 -2.18 -5.76 10.33
N GLU A 9 -1.30 -6.27 11.20
CA GLU A 9 -0.98 -7.70 11.28
C GLU A 9 -2.12 -8.50 11.94
N GLU A 10 -2.74 -7.99 13.00
CA GLU A 10 -3.93 -8.61 13.61
C GLU A 10 -5.09 -8.71 12.61
N SER A 11 -5.26 -7.71 11.73
CA SER A 11 -6.34 -7.71 10.73
C SER A 11 -6.27 -8.90 9.78
N ALA A 12 -5.11 -9.50 9.53
CA ALA A 12 -4.93 -10.60 8.58
C ALA A 12 -5.74 -11.85 8.92
N GLY A 13 -6.17 -12.01 10.18
CA GLY A 13 -7.07 -13.08 10.62
C GLY A 13 -8.55 -12.86 10.32
N HIS A 14 -8.92 -11.72 9.76
CA HIS A 14 -10.30 -11.30 9.54
C HIS A 14 -10.67 -11.29 8.07
N ARG A 15 -11.88 -11.76 7.74
CA ARG A 15 -12.42 -11.77 6.37
C ARG A 15 -12.50 -10.35 5.81
N ASP A 16 -13.04 -9.44 6.60
CA ASP A 16 -13.10 -8.02 6.26
C ASP A 16 -12.09 -7.28 7.14
N ARG A 17 -10.91 -7.07 6.58
CA ARG A 17 -9.78 -6.47 7.29
C ARG A 17 -10.04 -5.00 7.60
N THR A 18 -10.60 -4.26 6.65
CA THR A 18 -10.90 -2.83 6.79
C THR A 18 -11.94 -2.63 7.88
N ASP A 19 -13.07 -3.34 7.82
CA ASP A 19 -14.13 -3.21 8.83
C ASP A 19 -13.62 -3.54 10.23
N TRP A 20 -12.76 -4.56 10.34
CA TRP A 20 -12.15 -4.90 11.62
C TRP A 20 -11.23 -3.80 12.14
N ILE A 21 -10.36 -3.23 11.28
CA ILE A 21 -9.48 -2.12 11.65
C ILE A 21 -10.33 -0.91 12.07
N ALA A 22 -11.34 -0.55 11.29
CA ALA A 22 -12.25 0.55 11.58
C ALA A 22 -12.95 0.35 12.93
N TRP A 23 -13.46 -0.86 13.21
CA TRP A 23 -14.07 -1.19 14.49
C TRP A 23 -13.10 -1.02 15.67
N ARG A 24 -11.84 -1.44 15.52
CA ARG A 24 -10.81 -1.23 16.55
C ARG A 24 -10.55 0.24 16.78
N LEU A 25 -10.31 1.01 15.71
CA LEU A 25 -10.00 2.45 15.78
C LEU A 25 -11.15 3.25 16.42
N ASN A 26 -12.40 2.91 16.12
CA ASN A 26 -13.59 3.53 16.73
C ASN A 26 -13.68 3.36 18.26
N SER A 27 -12.92 2.42 18.83
CA SER A 27 -12.84 2.18 20.28
C SER A 27 -11.60 2.82 20.93
N MET A 28 -10.78 3.54 20.17
CA MET A 28 -9.53 4.16 20.63
C MET A 28 -9.72 5.66 20.91
N ALA A 29 -8.79 6.26 21.64
CA ALA A 29 -8.78 7.70 21.81
C ALA A 29 -8.30 8.40 20.52
N ALA A 30 -8.80 9.60 20.25
CA ALA A 30 -8.43 10.38 19.05
C ALA A 30 -6.91 10.47 18.79
N PRO A 31 -6.03 10.70 19.79
CA PRO A 31 -4.58 10.69 19.57
C PRO A 31 -4.00 9.34 19.11
N GLU A 32 -4.63 8.22 19.49
CA GLU A 32 -4.20 6.89 19.04
C GLU A 32 -4.61 6.65 17.57
N ILE A 33 -5.78 7.16 17.16
CA ILE A 33 -6.23 7.12 15.75
C ILE A 33 -5.29 7.97 14.88
N VAL A 34 -4.91 9.15 15.36
CA VAL A 34 -3.88 9.98 14.68
C VAL A 34 -2.55 9.23 14.58
N GLY A 35 -2.17 8.47 15.62
CA GLY A 35 -0.97 7.62 15.58
C GLY A 35 -1.04 6.52 14.52
N PHE A 36 -2.21 5.93 14.30
CA PHE A 36 -2.43 4.98 13.20
C PHE A 36 -2.26 5.66 11.84
N GLU A 37 -2.87 6.83 11.65
CA GLU A 37 -2.81 7.59 10.39
C GLU A 37 -1.38 8.04 10.06
N VAL A 38 -0.62 8.49 11.07
CA VAL A 38 0.81 8.79 10.93
C VAL A 38 1.58 7.56 10.46
N GLY A 39 1.29 6.38 11.00
CA GLY A 39 1.91 5.12 10.58
C GLY A 39 1.64 4.81 9.10
N LEU A 40 0.40 5.02 8.65
CA LEU A 40 0.02 4.82 7.25
C LEU A 40 0.72 5.80 6.31
N ILE A 41 0.79 7.08 6.68
CA ILE A 41 1.50 8.11 5.91
C ILE A 41 2.98 7.80 5.79
N GLU A 42 3.63 7.38 6.88
CA GLU A 42 5.06 7.06 6.87
C GLU A 42 5.35 5.79 6.06
N ALA A 43 4.50 4.76 6.17
CA ALA A 43 4.60 3.58 5.30
C ALA A 43 4.45 3.99 3.82
N ARG A 44 3.42 4.76 3.46
CA ARG A 44 3.24 5.27 2.09
C ARG A 44 4.50 5.99 1.60
N ARG A 45 5.00 6.97 2.35
CA ARG A 45 6.21 7.75 1.99
C ARG A 45 7.44 6.88 1.76
N GLN A 46 7.58 5.79 2.53
CA GLN A 46 8.70 4.87 2.38
C GLN A 46 8.64 4.06 1.07
N ALA A 47 7.45 3.71 0.59
CA ALA A 47 7.26 2.87 -0.59
C ALA A 47 6.90 3.64 -1.88
N GLU A 48 6.48 4.90 -1.80
CA GLU A 48 6.05 5.74 -2.93
C GLU A 48 7.26 6.22 -3.76
N THR A 49 7.85 5.28 -4.50
CA THR A 49 9.00 5.51 -5.40
C THR A 49 8.66 5.12 -6.84
N TRP A 50 9.34 5.74 -7.82
CA TRP A 50 9.21 5.35 -9.23
C TRP A 50 9.59 3.89 -9.50
N THR A 51 10.51 3.32 -8.71
CA THR A 51 10.87 1.90 -8.84
C THR A 51 9.76 0.99 -8.33
N MET A 52 9.13 1.32 -7.20
CA MET A 52 7.98 0.56 -6.69
C MET A 52 6.76 0.67 -7.63
N TYR A 53 6.54 1.84 -8.22
CA TYR A 53 5.49 1.99 -9.24
C TYR A 53 5.79 1.13 -10.47
N GLY A 54 7.03 1.10 -10.95
CA GLY A 54 7.43 0.13 -11.98
C GLY A 54 7.19 -1.33 -11.59
N ALA A 55 7.41 -1.70 -10.32
CA ALA A 55 7.11 -3.04 -9.82
C ALA A 55 5.60 -3.34 -9.85
N ALA A 56 4.77 -2.41 -9.42
CA ALA A 56 3.31 -2.50 -9.51
C ALA A 56 2.85 -2.64 -10.96
N CYS A 57 3.36 -1.82 -11.89
CA CYS A 57 3.12 -1.92 -13.32
C CYS A 57 3.51 -3.29 -13.87
N ARG A 58 4.68 -3.83 -13.51
CA ARG A 58 5.14 -5.15 -13.97
C ARG A 58 4.21 -6.27 -13.49
N ILE A 59 3.80 -6.27 -12.22
CA ILE A 59 2.89 -7.27 -11.65
C ILE A 59 1.52 -7.21 -12.33
N MET A 60 1.00 -6.00 -12.56
CA MET A 60 -0.32 -5.75 -13.15
C MET A 60 -0.28 -5.64 -14.69
N SER A 61 0.78 -6.14 -15.35
CA SER A 61 0.93 -6.15 -16.81
C SER A 61 0.69 -4.79 -17.49
N GLY A 62 1.14 -3.70 -16.87
CA GLY A 62 0.98 -2.33 -17.36
C GLY A 62 -0.37 -1.67 -17.04
N LEU A 63 -1.31 -2.38 -16.41
CA LEU A 63 -2.65 -1.87 -16.06
C LEU A 63 -2.68 -1.05 -14.76
N CYS A 64 -1.52 -0.54 -14.31
CA CYS A 64 -1.42 0.28 -13.10
C CYS A 64 -1.41 1.77 -13.48
N SER A 65 -2.51 2.46 -13.18
CA SER A 65 -2.55 3.93 -13.17
C SER A 65 -1.93 4.48 -11.89
N MET A 66 -1.90 5.82 -11.74
CA MET A 66 -1.49 6.45 -10.48
C MET A 66 -2.41 6.04 -9.33
N ASP A 67 -3.74 6.07 -9.55
CA ASP A 67 -4.72 5.61 -8.55
C ASP A 67 -4.49 4.13 -8.20
N GLY A 68 -4.27 3.27 -9.21
CA GLY A 68 -3.92 1.87 -8.98
C GLY A 68 -2.64 1.70 -8.15
N PHE A 69 -1.65 2.56 -8.34
CA PHE A 69 -0.45 2.58 -7.52
C PHE A 69 -0.74 3.03 -6.08
N TRP A 70 -1.61 4.01 -5.89
CA TRP A 70 -2.05 4.43 -4.55
C TRP A 70 -2.87 3.39 -3.81
N TYR A 71 -3.51 2.46 -4.52
CA TYR A 71 -4.17 1.30 -3.91
C TYR A 71 -3.19 0.14 -3.67
N PHE A 72 -2.11 0.07 -4.44
CA PHE A 72 -1.04 -0.90 -4.26
C PHE A 72 -0.23 -0.66 -2.98
N LEU A 73 0.02 0.61 -2.61
CA LEU A 73 0.77 0.98 -1.39
C LEU A 73 0.12 0.50 -0.07
N PRO A 74 -1.18 0.66 0.18
CA PRO A 74 -1.84 0.06 1.35
C PRO A 74 -1.92 -1.47 1.25
N TRP A 75 -2.00 -2.04 0.04
CA TRP A 75 -1.88 -3.49 -0.14
C TRP A 75 -0.49 -4.01 0.31
N LEU A 76 0.60 -3.32 -0.06
CA LEU A 76 1.95 -3.62 0.41
C LEU A 76 2.04 -3.54 1.94
N THR A 77 1.46 -2.51 2.53
CA THR A 77 1.37 -2.36 4.00
C THR A 77 0.68 -3.58 4.60
N GLY A 78 -0.37 -4.07 3.96
CA GLY A 78 -1.12 -5.25 4.37
C GLY A 78 -0.36 -6.57 4.37
N LEU A 79 0.83 -6.65 3.76
CA LEU A 79 1.75 -7.80 3.81
C LEU A 79 2.46 -7.93 5.16
N GLY A 80 2.27 -6.97 6.06
CA GLY A 80 2.88 -6.93 7.39
C GLY A 80 4.25 -6.27 7.39
N LYS A 81 4.72 -5.89 8.59
CA LYS A 81 5.85 -4.98 8.76
C LYS A 81 7.14 -5.51 8.12
N SER A 82 7.47 -6.76 8.41
CA SER A 82 8.76 -7.35 7.99
C SER A 82 8.86 -7.46 6.47
N THR A 83 7.77 -7.88 5.81
CA THR A 83 7.70 -7.95 4.34
C THR A 83 7.73 -6.56 3.74
N PHE A 84 6.94 -5.63 4.28
CA PHE A 84 6.87 -4.26 3.83
C PHE A 84 8.24 -3.55 3.86
N GLU A 85 8.93 -3.59 5.00
CA GLU A 85 10.24 -2.95 5.17
C GLU A 85 11.28 -3.49 4.16
N LEU A 86 11.22 -4.78 3.84
CA LEU A 86 12.11 -5.42 2.88
C LEU A 86 11.82 -4.95 1.44
N VAL A 87 10.56 -4.99 1.01
CA VAL A 87 10.19 -4.63 -0.37
C VAL A 87 10.25 -3.13 -0.62
N ALA A 88 10.01 -2.30 0.40
CA ALA A 88 10.20 -0.86 0.28
C ALA A 88 11.67 -0.49 0.05
N LEU A 89 12.61 -1.28 0.59
CA LEU A 89 14.05 -1.13 0.33
C LEU A 89 14.48 -1.70 -1.03
N GLU A 90 13.99 -2.90 -1.37
CA GLU A 90 14.34 -3.61 -2.61
C GLU A 90 13.05 -4.12 -3.31
N PRO A 91 12.40 -3.29 -4.15
CA PRO A 91 11.10 -3.64 -4.76
C PRO A 91 11.10 -4.94 -5.57
N ASP A 92 12.24 -5.33 -6.16
CA ASP A 92 12.35 -6.57 -6.93
C ASP A 92 12.17 -7.84 -6.06
N VAL A 93 12.33 -7.73 -4.74
CA VAL A 93 12.05 -8.83 -3.78
C VAL A 93 10.57 -9.20 -3.74
N LEU A 94 9.66 -8.35 -4.26
CA LEU A 94 8.26 -8.72 -4.45
C LEU A 94 8.09 -10.02 -5.24
N ALA A 95 9.03 -10.37 -6.13
CA ALA A 95 9.02 -11.65 -6.85
C ALA A 95 9.12 -12.89 -5.94
N GLU A 96 9.52 -12.72 -4.67
CA GLU A 96 9.66 -13.78 -3.68
C GLU A 96 8.47 -13.85 -2.71
N VAL A 97 7.63 -12.82 -2.67
CA VAL A 97 6.47 -12.71 -1.78
C VAL A 97 5.40 -13.73 -2.17
N PRO A 98 4.86 -14.54 -1.23
CA PRO A 98 3.88 -15.59 -1.53
C PRO A 98 2.64 -15.10 -2.29
N GLU A 99 2.13 -13.93 -1.92
CA GLU A 99 0.97 -13.29 -2.54
C GLU A 99 1.25 -12.97 -4.01
N VAL A 100 2.43 -12.44 -4.32
CA VAL A 100 2.86 -12.12 -5.71
C VAL A 100 3.12 -13.39 -6.51
N ARG A 101 3.71 -14.43 -5.90
CA ARG A 101 3.91 -15.73 -6.57
C ARG A 101 2.59 -16.38 -6.95
N ARG A 102 1.59 -16.34 -6.06
CA ARG A 102 0.24 -16.84 -6.32
C ARG A 102 -0.38 -16.12 -7.54
N LEU A 103 -0.19 -14.80 -7.65
CA LEU A 103 -0.67 -14.02 -8.78
C LEU A 103 -0.03 -14.44 -10.11
N ALA A 104 1.28 -14.72 -10.09
CA ALA A 104 2.01 -15.23 -11.26
C ALA A 104 1.52 -16.62 -11.72
N GLU A 105 1.08 -17.47 -10.79
CA GLU A 105 0.54 -18.80 -11.09
C GLU A 105 -0.88 -18.76 -11.70
N LEU A 106 -1.69 -17.78 -11.33
CA LEU A 106 -3.11 -17.71 -11.71
C LEU A 106 -3.35 -17.22 -13.15
N THR A 107 -2.39 -16.53 -13.77
CA THR A 107 -2.55 -15.69 -14.98
C THR A 107 -3.62 -14.60 -14.82
N MET A 108 -3.33 -13.38 -15.31
CA MET A 108 -4.15 -12.19 -14.99
C MET A 108 -5.59 -12.26 -15.52
N ASP A 109 -5.85 -13.05 -16.56
CA ASP A 109 -7.20 -13.32 -17.09
C ASP A 109 -8.11 -14.09 -16.12
N ARG A 110 -7.53 -14.69 -15.07
CA ARG A 110 -8.27 -15.44 -14.05
C ARG A 110 -8.37 -14.73 -12.71
N TRP A 111 -7.77 -13.54 -12.59
CA TRP A 111 -7.83 -12.77 -11.36
C TRP A 111 -9.28 -12.35 -11.10
N THR A 112 -9.74 -12.56 -9.87
CA THR A 112 -10.96 -11.93 -9.34
C THR A 112 -10.63 -10.57 -8.73
N ASP A 113 -11.65 -9.83 -8.30
CA ASP A 113 -11.47 -8.56 -7.59
C ASP A 113 -10.59 -8.71 -6.34
N ASP A 114 -10.65 -9.86 -5.66
CA ASP A 114 -9.83 -10.19 -4.47
C ASP A 114 -8.36 -10.52 -4.81
N ASP A 115 -8.06 -10.80 -6.08
CA ASP A 115 -6.69 -11.11 -6.52
C ASP A 115 -5.89 -9.85 -6.84
N TRP A 116 -6.56 -8.74 -7.18
CA TRP A 116 -5.85 -7.50 -7.48
C TRP A 116 -5.05 -7.02 -6.25
N PRO A 117 -3.77 -6.65 -6.42
CA PRO A 117 -2.94 -6.19 -5.32
C PRO A 117 -3.29 -4.75 -4.93
N GLN A 118 -4.49 -4.56 -4.37
CA GLN A 118 -5.08 -3.26 -4.09
C GLN A 118 -5.83 -3.29 -2.74
N TRP A 119 -5.74 -2.21 -1.98
CA TRP A 119 -6.45 -2.05 -0.70
C TRP A 119 -6.81 -0.59 -0.46
N GLU A 120 -7.59 0.00 -1.37
CA GLU A 120 -8.02 1.40 -1.29
C GLU A 120 -8.63 1.77 0.06
N ASP A 121 -9.55 0.94 0.58
CA ASP A 121 -10.34 1.25 1.77
C ASP A 121 -9.50 1.54 3.03
N LEU A 122 -8.28 0.98 3.12
CA LEU A 122 -7.37 1.22 4.24
C LEU A 122 -7.01 2.72 4.36
N ASN A 123 -6.92 3.43 3.23
CA ASN A 123 -6.59 4.86 3.19
C ASN A 123 -7.65 5.73 3.88
N TYR A 124 -8.86 5.21 4.10
CA TYR A 124 -9.95 5.97 4.72
C TYR A 124 -10.25 5.52 6.16
N ALA A 125 -9.64 4.43 6.64
CA ALA A 125 -9.99 3.82 7.92
C ALA A 125 -9.69 4.74 9.13
N GLY A 126 -8.53 5.41 9.14
CA GLY A 126 -8.16 6.33 10.22
C GLY A 126 -9.03 7.58 10.24
N ARG A 127 -9.22 8.21 9.08
CA ARG A 127 -10.11 9.37 8.93
C ARG A 127 -11.54 9.04 9.36
N GLY A 128 -12.14 7.98 8.82
CA GLY A 128 -13.51 7.61 9.14
C GLY A 128 -13.71 7.32 10.64
N ALA A 129 -12.74 6.68 11.28
CA ALA A 129 -12.78 6.43 12.72
C ALA A 129 -12.61 7.72 13.54
N TYR A 130 -11.73 8.64 13.12
CA TYR A 130 -11.55 9.92 13.81
C TYR A 130 -12.83 10.74 13.77
N ASP A 131 -13.42 10.92 12.59
CA ASP A 131 -14.66 11.67 12.40
C ASP A 131 -15.81 11.08 13.25
N ALA A 132 -15.90 9.75 13.33
CA ALA A 132 -16.88 9.05 14.16
C ALA A 132 -16.67 9.25 15.67
N VAL A 133 -15.42 9.31 16.14
CA VAL A 133 -15.07 9.45 17.57
C VAL A 133 -15.16 10.90 18.05
N THR A 134 -14.77 11.87 17.21
CA THR A 134 -14.75 13.29 17.59
C THR A 134 -16.03 14.03 17.19
N GLY A 135 -16.74 13.55 16.16
CA GLY A 135 -17.83 14.26 15.51
C GLY A 135 -17.38 15.42 14.64
N GLU A 136 -16.09 15.52 14.34
CA GLU A 136 -15.48 16.56 13.50
C GLU A 136 -15.20 15.98 12.11
N ASP A 137 -15.93 16.43 11.09
CA ASP A 137 -15.68 16.05 9.70
C ASP A 137 -14.31 16.57 9.24
N GLU A 138 -13.46 15.67 8.73
CA GLU A 138 -12.08 15.96 8.32
C GLU A 138 -11.16 16.48 9.43
N GLY A 139 -11.56 16.40 10.70
CA GLY A 139 -10.79 16.97 11.82
C GLY A 139 -9.41 16.33 12.02
N ILE A 140 -9.21 15.10 11.49
CA ILE A 140 -7.91 14.43 11.52
C ILE A 140 -6.84 15.19 10.72
N LEU A 141 -7.22 15.93 9.68
CA LEU A 141 -6.29 16.69 8.85
C LEU A 141 -5.63 17.81 9.65
N ASP A 142 -6.40 18.52 10.47
CA ASP A 142 -5.89 19.55 11.38
C ASP A 142 -4.96 18.95 12.45
N ALA A 143 -5.33 17.78 12.99
CA ALA A 143 -4.52 17.07 13.98
C ALA A 143 -3.16 16.62 13.39
N LEU A 144 -3.15 16.11 12.16
CA LEU A 144 -1.92 15.76 11.43
C LEU A 144 -1.07 17.00 11.11
N ALA A 145 -1.71 18.08 10.65
CA ALA A 145 -1.03 19.33 10.34
C ALA A 145 -0.34 19.93 11.59
N ALA A 146 -1.00 19.84 12.75
CA ALA A 146 -0.41 20.26 14.03
C ALA A 146 0.84 19.45 14.43
N LEU A 147 0.98 18.22 13.92
CA LEU A 147 2.16 17.37 14.07
C LEU A 147 3.20 17.58 12.96
N GLY A 148 2.96 18.49 12.01
CA GLY A 148 3.84 18.74 10.87
C GLY A 148 3.67 17.75 9.72
N TYR A 149 2.61 16.94 9.73
CA TYR A 149 2.28 16.07 8.61
C TYR A 149 1.36 16.82 7.66
N ALA A 150 1.85 17.09 6.44
CA ALA A 150 0.96 17.38 5.33
C ALA A 150 0.35 16.06 4.87
N TYR A 151 -0.98 16.02 4.77
CA TYR A 151 -1.63 14.93 4.07
C TYR A 151 -1.15 14.96 2.62
N PRO A 152 -0.58 13.87 2.10
CA PRO A 152 -0.05 13.84 0.75
C PRO A 152 -1.21 13.88 -0.24
N GLU A 153 -1.68 15.08 -0.59
CA GLU A 153 -2.73 15.23 -1.60
C GLU A 153 -2.26 14.81 -3.00
N ASP A 154 -0.94 14.83 -3.29
CA ASP A 154 -0.39 14.27 -4.54
C ASP A 154 1.17 14.34 -4.59
N PRO A 155 1.94 13.75 -3.65
CA PRO A 155 3.39 13.76 -3.80
C PRO A 155 3.78 12.86 -4.98
N GLU A 156 4.36 13.45 -6.01
CA GLU A 156 4.96 12.68 -7.11
C GLU A 156 5.96 11.66 -6.51
N PRO A 157 5.96 10.39 -6.97
CA PRO A 157 6.84 9.37 -6.42
C PRO A 157 8.30 9.82 -6.37
N THR A 158 8.99 9.42 -5.31
CA THR A 158 10.40 9.78 -5.13
C THR A 158 11.33 8.92 -5.99
N GLY A 159 12.57 9.36 -6.14
CA GLY A 159 13.59 8.67 -6.93
C GLY A 159 13.59 9.08 -8.41
N GLU A 160 14.26 8.29 -9.24
CA GLU A 160 14.41 8.57 -10.67
C GLU A 160 13.19 8.07 -11.43
N ARG A 161 12.50 8.98 -12.13
CA ARG A 161 11.44 8.64 -13.09
C ARG A 161 12.02 7.97 -14.32
N TRP A 162 11.36 6.94 -14.82
CA TRP A 162 11.76 6.18 -16.01
C TRP A 162 10.53 5.64 -16.75
N ASP A 163 10.73 5.16 -17.98
CA ASP A 163 9.66 4.66 -18.83
C ASP A 163 9.36 3.19 -18.54
N PHE A 164 8.17 2.91 -17.99
CA PHE A 164 7.76 1.56 -17.64
C PHE A 164 7.47 0.67 -18.86
N ASP A 165 7.24 1.27 -20.03
CA ASP A 165 7.05 0.54 -21.29
C ASP A 165 8.39 0.07 -21.90
N ASP A 166 9.53 0.56 -21.40
CA ASP A 166 10.86 0.05 -21.75
C ASP A 166 11.15 -1.25 -20.99
N ASP A 167 10.84 -2.38 -21.64
CA ASP A 167 11.09 -3.72 -21.10
C ASP A 167 12.58 -3.98 -20.77
N ALA A 168 13.52 -3.37 -21.50
CA ALA A 168 14.94 -3.54 -21.19
C ALA A 168 15.30 -2.84 -19.87
N GLU A 169 14.73 -1.66 -19.63
CA GLU A 169 14.91 -0.93 -18.38
C GLU A 169 14.20 -1.62 -17.20
N MET A 170 13.01 -2.18 -17.43
CA MET A 170 12.33 -3.05 -16.46
C MET A 170 13.19 -4.25 -16.07
N VAL A 171 13.74 -5.00 -17.03
CA VAL A 171 14.62 -6.16 -16.75
C VAL A 171 15.88 -5.72 -16.01
N ARG A 172 16.41 -4.54 -16.30
CA ARG A 172 17.60 -4.00 -15.63
C ARG A 172 17.33 -3.63 -14.17
N ARG A 173 16.18 -3.00 -13.87
CA ARG A 173 15.84 -2.50 -12.52
C ARG A 173 15.14 -3.56 -11.66
N LEU A 174 14.32 -4.40 -12.26
CA LEU A 174 13.45 -5.38 -11.63
C LEU A 174 13.59 -6.77 -12.28
N PRO A 175 14.81 -7.36 -12.29
CA PRO A 175 15.08 -8.61 -13.01
C PRO A 175 14.25 -9.80 -12.51
N ARG A 176 14.01 -9.94 -11.20
CA ARG A 176 13.25 -11.09 -10.65
C ARG A 176 11.77 -10.96 -11.00
N LEU A 177 11.18 -9.78 -10.84
CA LEU A 177 9.79 -9.53 -11.24
C LEU A 177 9.61 -9.67 -12.74
N SER A 178 10.57 -9.21 -13.55
CA SER A 178 10.49 -9.35 -15.01
C SER A 178 10.57 -10.80 -15.46
N ALA A 179 11.34 -11.64 -14.76
CA ALA A 179 11.37 -13.08 -15.00
C ALA A 179 10.09 -13.79 -14.54
N LEU A 180 9.46 -13.31 -13.47
CA LEU A 180 8.22 -13.88 -12.91
C LEU A 180 6.98 -13.49 -13.72
N PHE A 181 6.94 -12.24 -14.22
CA PHE A 181 5.88 -11.69 -15.07
C PHE A 181 6.45 -11.30 -16.45
N PRO A 182 6.74 -12.28 -17.32
CA PRO A 182 7.25 -12.00 -18.64
C PRO A 182 6.17 -11.34 -19.52
N LEU A 183 6.54 -10.30 -20.26
CA LEU A 183 5.66 -9.76 -21.30
C LEU A 183 5.61 -10.76 -22.45
N THR A 184 4.43 -11.34 -22.70
CA THR A 184 4.22 -12.17 -23.88
C THR A 184 4.18 -11.23 -25.09
N ARG A 185 5.20 -11.29 -25.96
CA ARG A 185 5.20 -10.61 -27.26
C ARG A 185 4.34 -11.36 -28.28
#